data_AF-A0A0C1GM44-F1
#
_entry.id   AF-A0A0C1GM44-F1
#
_cell.length_a   1.000
_cell.length_b   1.000
_cell.length_c   1.000
_cell.angle_alpha   90.00
_cell.angle_beta   90.00
_cell.angle_gamma   90.00
#
_symmetry.space_group_name_H-M   'P 1'
#
loop_
_entity.id
_entity.type
_entity.pdbx_description
1 polymer ?
#
loop_
_entity_poly.entity_id
_entity_poly.type
_entity_poly.pdbx_seq_one_letter_code
_entity_poly.pdbx_strand_id
1 'polypeptide(L)'
;MSFTLIDDLTRLDHSELTEDDRCIFLREYRAGDGFKGETNSLIWNLKKKPSERLTKGGYHHKARAIAQVSREFASHLNPDWLNISTLIPIPGSKSKDHPDYDNRMEQICRGIREGLDVRPLIYQTESTEYSHNADSGERLTVEQLMNVYAIDENLTQPEPVSIGIFDDVLTIGRHYRAMHNLLSARFPNARITGIFVARTIHPNPFENADLDWF
;
A
#
# COMPACT_ATOMS: atom_id res chain seq x y z
N MET A 1 15.44 3.59 11.77
CA MET A 1 14.06 3.78 11.32
C MET A 1 13.19 2.86 12.16
N SER A 2 11.91 3.14 12.33
CA SER A 2 10.97 2.27 13.02
C SER A 2 9.58 2.55 12.48
N PHE A 3 8.66 1.60 12.63
CA PHE A 3 7.27 1.88 12.31
C PHE A 3 6.70 2.94 13.25
N THR A 4 5.93 3.84 12.68
CA THR A 4 5.12 4.83 13.39
C THR A 4 3.65 4.47 13.22
N LEU A 5 2.89 4.53 14.30
CA LEU A 5 1.43 4.37 14.28
C LEU A 5 0.78 5.65 13.75
N ILE A 6 -0.22 5.51 12.89
CA ILE A 6 -1.13 6.61 12.55
C ILE A 6 -1.90 6.98 13.82
N ASP A 7 -1.63 8.17 14.33
CA ASP A 7 -2.29 8.75 15.50
C ASP A 7 -3.43 9.69 15.07
N ASP A 8 -4.10 10.32 16.04
CA ASP A 8 -5.23 11.20 15.78
C ASP A 8 -4.88 12.42 14.91
N LEU A 9 -3.65 12.92 15.01
CA LEU A 9 -3.21 14.09 14.23
C LEU A 9 -2.93 13.70 12.78
N THR A 10 -2.19 12.61 12.57
CA THR A 10 -1.83 12.13 11.24
C THR A 10 -3.01 11.47 10.50
N ARG A 11 -4.00 10.95 11.22
CA ARG A 11 -5.25 10.40 10.65
C ARG A 11 -6.06 11.44 9.87
N LEU A 12 -5.92 12.73 10.17
CA LEU A 12 -6.60 13.81 9.45
C LEU A 12 -6.21 13.88 7.96
N ASP A 13 -5.01 13.40 7.60
CA ASP A 13 -4.55 13.30 6.21
C ASP A 13 -5.16 12.08 5.46
N HIS A 14 -5.89 11.22 6.18
CA HIS A 14 -6.31 9.89 5.75
C HIS A 14 -7.82 9.70 5.97
N SER A 15 -8.63 10.50 5.27
CA SER A 15 -10.07 10.67 5.53
C SER A 15 -10.94 9.40 5.51
N GLU A 16 -10.47 8.29 4.97
CA GLU A 16 -11.19 7.01 4.94
C GLU A 16 -10.89 6.11 6.16
N LEU A 17 -9.92 6.52 7.00
CA LEU A 17 -9.58 5.83 8.24
C LEU A 17 -10.51 6.25 9.38
N THR A 18 -10.78 5.31 10.28
CA THR A 18 -11.57 5.48 11.51
C THR A 18 -10.67 5.39 12.73
N GLU A 19 -11.22 5.67 13.90
CA GLU A 19 -10.52 5.61 15.20
C GLU A 19 -10.08 4.18 15.56
N ASP A 20 -10.81 3.19 15.06
CA ASP A 20 -10.54 1.78 15.33
C ASP A 20 -9.43 1.20 14.44
N ASP A 21 -9.01 1.93 13.38
CA ASP A 21 -8.00 1.44 12.46
C ASP A 21 -6.61 1.47 13.09
N ARG A 22 -5.92 0.34 13.00
CA ARG A 22 -4.51 0.23 13.36
C ARG A 22 -3.66 0.23 12.11
N CYS A 23 -3.11 1.39 11.77
CA CYS A 23 -2.25 1.58 10.61
C CYS A 23 -0.85 2.01 11.03
N ILE A 24 0.18 1.39 10.46
CA ILE A 24 1.59 1.73 10.69
C ILE A 24 2.32 2.02 9.38
N PHE A 25 3.30 2.92 9.41
CA PHE A 25 4.11 3.30 8.25
C PHE A 25 5.59 3.46 8.62
N LEU A 26 6.50 3.33 7.64
CA LEU A 26 7.95 3.52 7.85
C LEU A 26 8.47 4.89 7.41
N ARG A 27 7.86 5.47 6.37
CA ARG A 27 8.41 6.63 5.66
C ARG A 27 7.33 7.68 5.37
N GLU A 28 7.76 8.84 4.91
CA GLU A 28 6.87 9.91 4.44
C GLU A 28 7.07 10.14 2.95
N TYR A 29 5.96 10.16 2.21
CA TYR A 29 5.89 10.42 0.79
C TYR A 29 5.32 11.83 0.57
N ARG A 30 6.08 12.71 -0.07
CA ARG A 30 5.65 14.09 -0.34
C ARG A 30 4.74 14.15 -1.56
N ALA A 31 3.50 14.59 -1.36
CA ALA A 31 2.55 14.79 -2.45
C ALA A 31 3.03 15.89 -3.40
N GLY A 32 2.93 15.66 -4.72
CA GLY A 32 3.29 16.64 -5.75
C GLY A 32 4.78 16.73 -6.11
N ASP A 33 5.68 16.17 -5.29
CA ASP A 33 7.14 16.28 -5.48
C ASP A 33 7.75 15.34 -6.54
N GLY A 34 6.93 14.55 -7.22
CA GLY A 34 7.39 13.57 -8.21
C GLY A 34 8.36 12.56 -7.59
N PHE A 35 9.58 12.46 -8.14
CA PHE A 35 10.65 11.57 -7.64
C PHE A 35 11.65 12.26 -6.70
N LYS A 36 11.42 13.52 -6.30
CA LYS A 36 12.35 14.28 -5.46
C LYS A 36 12.38 13.71 -4.03
N GLY A 37 13.56 13.30 -3.57
CA GLY A 37 13.75 12.71 -2.25
C GLY A 37 13.79 11.19 -2.26
N GLU A 38 14.35 10.60 -1.19
CA GLU A 38 14.60 9.16 -1.08
C GLU A 38 13.29 8.35 -1.19
N THR A 39 12.29 8.66 -0.37
CA THR A 39 11.01 7.95 -0.35
C THR A 39 10.27 8.09 -1.68
N ASN A 40 10.15 9.30 -2.21
CA ASN A 40 9.48 9.55 -3.49
C ASN A 40 10.14 8.79 -4.64
N SER A 41 11.47 8.76 -4.70
CA SER A 41 12.21 7.95 -5.68
C SER A 41 11.99 6.45 -5.48
N LEU A 42 11.98 5.97 -4.24
CA LEU A 42 11.67 4.57 -3.92
C LEU A 42 10.28 4.18 -4.41
N ILE A 43 9.24 4.95 -4.05
CA ILE A 43 7.85 4.72 -4.49
C ILE A 43 7.72 4.83 -6.01
N TRP A 44 8.38 5.80 -6.64
CA TRP A 44 8.42 5.93 -8.09
C TRP A 44 9.01 4.69 -8.78
N ASN A 45 10.10 4.15 -8.22
CA ASN A 45 10.71 2.92 -8.73
C ASN A 45 9.82 1.69 -8.53
N LEU A 46 9.10 1.59 -7.40
CA LEU A 46 8.08 0.56 -7.21
C LEU A 46 6.99 0.65 -8.27
N LYS A 47 6.58 1.88 -8.66
CA LYS A 47 5.47 2.15 -9.59
C LYS A 47 5.78 1.99 -11.08
N LYS A 48 7.02 1.62 -11.45
CA LYS A 48 7.37 1.33 -12.87
C LYS A 48 6.52 0.20 -13.45
N LYS A 49 6.01 0.40 -14.68
CA LYS A 49 5.09 -0.55 -15.32
C LYS A 49 5.82 -1.75 -15.91
N PRO A 50 5.27 -2.97 -15.83
CA PRO A 50 5.84 -4.16 -16.46
C PRO A 50 6.05 -4.03 -17.98
N SER A 51 5.09 -3.44 -18.72
CA SER A 51 5.23 -3.24 -20.18
C SER A 51 6.41 -2.35 -20.58
N GLU A 52 6.83 -1.46 -19.68
CA GLU A 52 7.95 -0.55 -19.90
C GLU A 52 9.32 -1.24 -19.73
N ARG A 53 9.36 -2.49 -19.25
CA ARG A 53 10.61 -3.21 -18.95
C ARG A 53 11.56 -3.31 -20.14
N LEU A 54 11.02 -3.54 -21.35
CA LEU A 54 11.81 -3.74 -22.57
C LEU A 54 12.04 -2.44 -23.35
N THR A 55 11.21 -1.42 -23.12
CA THR A 55 11.18 -0.19 -23.91
C THR A 55 11.78 1.01 -23.17
N LYS A 56 11.69 1.03 -21.83
CA LYS A 56 12.28 2.04 -20.97
C LYS A 56 13.34 1.38 -20.11
N GLY A 57 14.57 1.91 -20.17
CA GLY A 57 15.64 1.50 -19.25
C GLY A 57 15.23 1.70 -17.77
N GLY A 58 15.93 1.02 -16.86
CA GLY A 58 15.76 1.26 -15.43
C GLY A 58 14.77 0.34 -14.70
N TYR A 59 14.25 -0.72 -15.32
CA TYR A 59 13.42 -1.71 -14.62
C TYR A 59 14.18 -2.43 -13.48
N HIS A 60 15.52 -2.51 -13.57
CA HIS A 60 16.35 -3.02 -12.48
C HIS A 60 16.22 -2.19 -11.18
N HIS A 61 15.85 -0.90 -11.27
CA HIS A 61 15.55 -0.08 -10.09
C HIS A 61 14.28 -0.54 -9.37
N LYS A 62 13.27 -1.06 -10.09
CA LYS A 62 12.07 -1.64 -9.47
C LYS A 62 12.43 -2.87 -8.64
N ALA A 63 13.24 -3.78 -9.19
CA ALA A 63 13.69 -4.97 -8.46
C ALA A 63 14.50 -4.59 -7.20
N ARG A 64 15.38 -3.59 -7.30
CA ARG A 64 16.12 -3.06 -6.14
C ARG A 64 15.19 -2.43 -5.10
N ALA A 65 14.18 -1.68 -5.53
CA ALA A 65 13.19 -1.07 -4.66
C ALA A 65 12.35 -2.12 -3.91
N ILE A 66 11.88 -3.16 -4.61
CA ILE A 66 11.18 -4.31 -3.99
C ILE A 66 12.06 -4.93 -2.91
N ALA A 67 13.31 -5.28 -3.25
CA ALA A 67 14.22 -5.90 -2.30
C ALA A 67 14.57 -4.97 -1.12
N GLN A 68 14.64 -3.66 -1.35
CA GLN A 68 14.84 -2.66 -0.30
C GLN A 68 13.67 -2.65 0.68
N VAL A 69 12.43 -2.51 0.19
CA VAL A 69 11.25 -2.50 1.04
C VAL A 69 11.10 -3.81 1.83
N SER A 70 11.33 -4.95 1.19
CA SER A 70 11.32 -6.25 1.88
C SER A 70 12.29 -6.29 3.06
N ARG A 71 13.53 -5.80 2.88
CA ARG A 71 14.52 -5.73 3.97
C ARG A 71 14.11 -4.76 5.07
N GLU A 72 13.54 -3.62 4.70
CA GLU A 72 13.05 -2.64 5.67
C GLU A 72 11.87 -3.19 6.49
N PHE A 73 10.93 -3.90 5.87
CA PHE A 73 9.89 -4.59 6.61
C PHE A 73 10.46 -5.69 7.50
N ALA A 74 11.40 -6.50 7.00
CA ALA A 74 12.04 -7.56 7.78
C ALA A 74 12.78 -7.04 9.03
N SER A 75 13.41 -5.86 8.94
CA SER A 75 14.17 -5.30 10.05
C SER A 75 13.32 -4.58 11.11
N HIS A 76 12.07 -4.23 10.80
CA HIS A 76 11.23 -3.41 11.69
C HIS A 76 9.91 -4.07 12.11
N LEU A 77 9.44 -5.11 11.41
CA LEU A 77 8.27 -5.88 11.85
C LEU A 77 8.65 -6.80 13.02
N ASN A 78 7.71 -6.99 13.94
CA ASN A 78 7.88 -7.90 15.06
C ASN A 78 7.93 -9.36 14.54
N PRO A 79 9.02 -10.12 14.80
CA PRO A 79 9.15 -11.51 14.34
C PRO A 79 8.08 -12.46 14.89
N ASP A 80 7.60 -12.24 16.12
CA ASP A 80 6.57 -13.07 16.73
C ASP A 80 5.21 -12.82 16.09
N TRP A 81 4.92 -11.56 15.75
CA TRP A 81 3.72 -11.22 14.99
C TRP A 81 3.75 -11.86 13.59
N LEU A 82 4.91 -11.82 12.92
CA LEU A 82 5.11 -12.47 11.61
C LEU A 82 4.92 -14.00 11.64
N ASN A 83 5.08 -14.65 12.80
CA ASN A 83 4.87 -16.10 12.94
C ASN A 83 3.39 -16.48 12.98
N ILE A 84 2.51 -15.54 13.31
CA ILE A 84 1.07 -15.80 13.50
C ILE A 84 0.19 -15.03 12.51
N SER A 85 0.77 -14.14 11.71
CA SER A 85 0.02 -13.28 10.80
C SER A 85 -0.03 -13.81 9.37
N THR A 86 -1.16 -13.58 8.72
CA THR A 86 -1.33 -13.70 7.28
C THR A 86 -1.07 -12.33 6.65
N LEU A 87 -0.09 -12.26 5.75
CA LEU A 87 0.26 -11.06 5.01
C LEU A 87 -0.54 -11.00 3.72
N ILE A 88 -1.42 -10.00 3.62
CA ILE A 88 -2.31 -9.81 2.48
C ILE A 88 -1.86 -8.55 1.72
N PRO A 89 -1.22 -8.69 0.55
CA PRO A 89 -0.88 -7.55 -0.29
C PRO A 89 -2.13 -6.94 -0.92
N ILE A 90 -2.22 -5.60 -0.96
CA ILE A 90 -3.23 -4.91 -1.78
C ILE A 90 -2.96 -5.23 -3.27
N PRO A 91 -3.98 -5.61 -4.06
CA PRO A 91 -3.80 -5.89 -5.47
C PRO A 91 -3.47 -4.63 -6.27
N GLY A 92 -2.69 -4.80 -7.34
CA GLY A 92 -2.48 -3.73 -8.32
C GLY A 92 -3.77 -3.40 -9.10
N SER A 93 -3.79 -2.25 -9.76
CA SER A 93 -4.96 -1.75 -10.51
C SER A 93 -5.28 -2.50 -11.80
N LYS A 94 -4.44 -3.48 -12.18
CA LYS A 94 -4.57 -4.25 -13.41
C LYS A 94 -4.95 -5.69 -13.08
N SER A 95 -5.87 -6.26 -13.85
CA SER A 95 -6.27 -7.67 -13.75
C SER A 95 -5.12 -8.59 -14.17
N LYS A 96 -5.18 -9.87 -13.77
CA LYS A 96 -4.09 -10.86 -13.99
C LYS A 96 -3.69 -11.04 -15.45
N ASP A 97 -4.62 -10.89 -16.38
CA ASP A 97 -4.38 -11.06 -17.83
C ASP A 97 -3.86 -9.78 -18.51
N HIS A 98 -3.75 -8.68 -17.78
CA HIS A 98 -3.31 -7.40 -18.34
C HIS A 98 -1.77 -7.36 -18.49
N PRO A 99 -1.19 -6.80 -19.58
CA PRO A 99 0.26 -6.72 -19.77
C PRO A 99 1.02 -5.97 -18.66
N ASP A 100 0.34 -4.99 -18.04
CA ASP A 100 0.83 -4.26 -16.86
C ASP A 100 0.39 -4.85 -15.51
N TYR A 101 -0.04 -6.12 -15.47
CA TYR A 101 -0.28 -6.81 -14.20
C TYR A 101 0.98 -6.79 -13.34
N ASP A 102 0.82 -6.34 -12.10
CA ASP A 102 1.95 -6.05 -11.23
C ASP A 102 1.70 -6.52 -9.81
N ASN A 103 2.35 -7.62 -9.44
CA ASN A 103 2.27 -8.20 -8.11
C ASN A 103 3.41 -7.75 -7.19
N ARG A 104 3.95 -6.52 -7.36
CA ARG A 104 5.08 -6.02 -6.54
C ARG A 104 4.86 -6.14 -5.04
N MET A 105 3.65 -5.94 -4.53
CA MET A 105 3.40 -5.97 -3.09
C MET A 105 3.43 -7.41 -2.56
N GLU A 106 2.96 -8.37 -3.37
CA GLU A 106 3.17 -9.78 -3.09
C GLU A 106 4.66 -10.13 -3.08
N GLN A 107 5.44 -9.67 -4.07
CA GLN A 107 6.89 -9.88 -4.10
C GLN A 107 7.57 -9.27 -2.86
N ILE A 108 7.14 -8.08 -2.42
CA ILE A 108 7.62 -7.43 -1.21
C ILE A 108 7.37 -8.31 0.00
N CYS A 109 6.12 -8.74 0.22
CA CYS A 109 5.74 -9.58 1.35
C CYS A 109 6.51 -10.90 1.39
N ARG A 110 6.65 -11.57 0.23
CA ARG A 110 7.43 -12.81 0.10
C ARG A 110 8.93 -12.61 0.36
N GLY A 111 9.44 -11.41 0.09
CA GLY A 111 10.83 -11.06 0.33
C GLY A 111 11.18 -10.71 1.78
N ILE A 112 10.19 -10.56 2.68
CA ILE A 112 10.42 -10.20 4.09
C ILE A 112 11.19 -11.31 4.80
N ARG A 113 10.67 -12.55 4.72
CA ARG A 113 11.27 -13.75 5.31
C ARG A 113 10.70 -14.97 4.61
N GLU A 114 11.53 -16.01 4.45
CA GLU A 114 11.07 -17.30 3.93
C GLU A 114 10.04 -17.94 4.89
N GLY A 115 9.07 -18.67 4.33
CA GLY A 115 8.08 -19.42 5.11
C GLY A 115 6.95 -18.59 5.72
N LEU A 116 6.87 -17.28 5.43
CA LEU A 116 5.72 -16.46 5.84
C LEU A 116 4.44 -16.86 5.11
N ASP A 117 3.32 -16.71 5.80
CA ASP A 117 1.99 -16.87 5.25
C ASP A 117 1.59 -15.65 4.42
N VAL A 118 1.97 -15.64 3.14
CA VAL A 118 1.65 -14.55 2.20
C VAL A 118 0.56 -15.01 1.24
N ARG A 119 -0.61 -14.37 1.32
CA ARG A 119 -1.79 -14.72 0.51
C ARG A 119 -2.32 -13.50 -0.23
N PRO A 120 -2.22 -13.44 -1.58
CA PRO A 120 -2.92 -12.44 -2.39
C PRO A 120 -4.42 -12.74 -2.44
N LEU A 121 -5.07 -12.67 -1.26
CA LEU A 121 -6.44 -13.08 -1.00
C LEU A 121 -7.47 -12.25 -1.75
N ILE A 122 -7.17 -10.98 -2.00
CA ILE A 122 -8.03 -10.08 -2.76
C ILE A 122 -7.35 -9.79 -4.09
N TYR A 123 -8.10 -9.94 -5.18
CA TYR A 123 -7.66 -9.59 -6.53
C TYR A 123 -8.69 -8.68 -7.20
N GLN A 124 -8.22 -7.94 -8.20
CA GLN A 124 -9.08 -7.09 -9.01
C GLN A 124 -9.66 -7.89 -10.19
N THR A 125 -10.97 -7.90 -10.34
CA THR A 125 -11.70 -8.64 -11.38
C THR A 125 -11.59 -7.98 -12.75
N GLU A 126 -11.46 -6.65 -12.78
CA GLU A 126 -11.30 -5.85 -13.99
C GLU A 126 -10.12 -4.89 -13.88
N SER A 127 -9.55 -4.46 -15.00
CA SER A 127 -8.46 -3.47 -14.98
C SER A 127 -9.03 -2.06 -14.85
N THR A 128 -8.53 -1.29 -13.89
CA THR A 128 -8.89 0.12 -13.72
C THR A 128 -7.78 0.99 -14.30
N GLU A 129 -8.16 2.15 -14.83
CA GLU A 129 -7.18 3.12 -15.28
C GLU A 129 -6.70 3.98 -14.11
N TYR A 130 -5.39 4.02 -13.92
CA TYR A 130 -4.78 5.13 -13.20
C TYR A 130 -4.74 6.32 -14.15
N SER A 131 -5.48 7.38 -13.82
CA SER A 131 -5.29 8.68 -14.43
C SER A 131 -3.89 9.20 -14.06
N HIS A 132 -2.94 9.07 -14.98
CA HIS A 132 -1.60 9.65 -14.84
C HIS A 132 -1.57 11.19 -14.97
N ASN A 133 -2.74 11.84 -14.96
CA ASN A 133 -2.88 13.30 -14.93
C ASN A 133 -3.62 13.68 -13.65
N ALA A 134 -2.92 14.37 -12.77
CA ALA A 134 -3.33 14.69 -11.41
C ALA A 134 -4.45 15.75 -11.29
N ASP A 135 -5.24 16.01 -12.34
CA ASP A 135 -6.24 17.11 -12.32
C ASP A 135 -7.68 16.72 -12.74
N SER A 136 -7.98 15.51 -13.21
CA SER A 136 -9.35 15.21 -13.68
C SER A 136 -9.78 13.76 -13.84
N GLY A 137 -9.04 12.77 -13.30
CA GLY A 137 -9.48 11.38 -13.34
C GLY A 137 -10.09 10.95 -12.01
N GLU A 138 -11.38 10.62 -12.04
CA GLU A 138 -12.15 10.13 -10.89
C GLU A 138 -11.44 8.95 -10.23
N ARG A 139 -10.77 9.18 -9.09
CA ARG A 139 -10.24 8.09 -8.27
C ARG A 139 -11.43 7.29 -7.74
N LEU A 140 -11.41 5.98 -7.91
CA LEU A 140 -12.47 5.10 -7.43
C LEU A 140 -12.80 5.36 -5.96
N THR A 141 -14.08 5.34 -5.63
CA THR A 141 -14.58 5.35 -4.25
C THR A 141 -14.32 4.01 -3.57
N VAL A 142 -14.48 3.94 -2.25
CA VAL A 142 -14.41 2.66 -1.51
C VAL A 142 -15.41 1.65 -2.06
N GLU A 143 -16.65 2.07 -2.31
CA GLU A 143 -17.71 1.20 -2.85
C GLU A 143 -17.34 0.68 -4.25
N GLN A 144 -16.84 1.54 -5.13
CA GLN A 144 -16.39 1.13 -6.45
C GLN A 144 -15.21 0.16 -6.37
N LEU A 145 -14.27 0.37 -5.45
CA LEU A 145 -13.17 -0.58 -5.22
C LEU A 145 -13.68 -1.95 -4.74
N MET A 146 -14.64 -1.97 -3.81
CA MET A 146 -15.24 -3.22 -3.34
C MET A 146 -15.97 -3.98 -4.46
N ASN A 147 -16.58 -3.28 -5.41
CA ASN A 147 -17.26 -3.91 -6.54
C ASN A 147 -16.31 -4.58 -7.54
N VAL A 148 -15.06 -4.08 -7.65
CA VAL A 148 -14.03 -4.66 -8.54
C VAL A 148 -13.08 -5.60 -7.80
N TYR A 149 -13.22 -5.74 -6.49
CA TYR A 149 -12.43 -6.65 -5.67
C TYR A 149 -13.21 -7.93 -5.41
N ALA A 150 -12.50 -9.05 -5.52
CA ALA A 150 -13.02 -10.37 -5.19
C ALA A 150 -12.06 -11.10 -4.26
N ILE A 151 -12.61 -11.90 -3.35
CA ILE A 151 -11.85 -12.80 -2.48
C ILE A 151 -11.59 -14.10 -3.25
N ASP A 152 -10.34 -14.53 -3.31
CA ASP A 152 -9.97 -15.85 -3.78
C ASP A 152 -10.24 -16.87 -2.67
N GLU A 153 -11.41 -17.51 -2.71
CA GLU A 153 -11.86 -18.46 -1.70
C GLU A 153 -10.90 -19.65 -1.51
N ASN A 154 -10.07 -19.97 -2.51
CA ASN A 154 -9.06 -21.04 -2.43
C ASN A 154 -7.90 -20.70 -1.47
N LEU A 155 -7.73 -19.42 -1.14
CA LEU A 155 -6.66 -18.93 -0.25
C LEU A 155 -7.16 -18.65 1.18
N THR A 156 -8.44 -18.92 1.47
CA THR A 156 -9.06 -18.57 2.75
C THR A 156 -8.74 -19.55 3.87
N GLN A 157 -8.16 -20.71 3.54
CA GLN A 157 -7.79 -21.75 4.49
C GLN A 157 -6.26 -21.84 4.66
N PRO A 158 -5.75 -22.01 5.91
CA PRO A 158 -6.50 -21.93 7.18
C PRO A 158 -7.00 -20.51 7.46
N GLU A 159 -8.10 -20.37 8.20
CA GLU A 159 -8.68 -19.06 8.49
C GLU A 159 -7.67 -18.12 9.18
N PRO A 160 -7.43 -16.89 8.65
CA PRO A 160 -6.51 -15.95 9.27
C PRO A 160 -7.01 -15.46 10.64
N VAL A 161 -6.11 -15.39 11.63
CA VAL A 161 -6.41 -14.85 12.97
C VAL A 161 -5.82 -13.46 13.19
N SER A 162 -4.69 -13.17 12.54
CA SER A 162 -4.09 -11.84 12.48
C SER A 162 -3.74 -11.55 11.03
N ILE A 163 -4.21 -10.42 10.51
CA ILE A 163 -4.05 -10.00 9.13
C ILE A 163 -3.21 -8.73 9.10
N GLY A 164 -2.18 -8.72 8.26
CA GLY A 164 -1.54 -7.48 7.81
C GLY A 164 -1.98 -7.14 6.40
N ILE A 165 -2.57 -5.97 6.18
CA ILE A 165 -2.86 -5.43 4.84
C ILE A 165 -1.65 -4.59 4.42
N PHE A 166 -0.97 -4.95 3.33
CA PHE A 166 0.26 -4.29 2.89
C PHE A 166 0.03 -3.45 1.64
N ASP A 167 0.47 -2.19 1.66
CA ASP A 167 0.43 -1.30 0.49
C ASP A 167 1.66 -0.37 0.44
N ASP A 168 1.86 0.30 -0.71
CA ASP A 168 2.97 1.21 -0.89
C ASP A 168 2.80 2.50 -0.10
N VAL A 169 1.77 3.30 -0.41
CA VAL A 169 1.56 4.61 0.20
C VAL A 169 0.14 4.73 0.73
N LEU A 170 0.02 4.98 2.03
CA LEU A 170 -1.23 5.46 2.61
C LEU A 170 -1.50 6.89 2.15
N THR A 171 -2.46 7.03 1.23
CA THR A 171 -2.98 8.33 0.78
C THR A 171 -4.23 8.68 1.60
N ILE A 172 -5.40 8.83 1.01
CA ILE A 172 -6.65 9.05 1.77
C ILE A 172 -7.18 7.78 2.46
N GLY A 173 -6.67 6.60 2.10
CA GLY A 173 -7.01 5.32 2.76
C GLY A 173 -8.06 4.45 2.06
N ARG A 174 -8.52 4.79 0.85
CA ARG A 174 -9.60 4.06 0.17
C ARG A 174 -9.32 2.58 -0.08
N HIS A 175 -8.14 2.25 -0.59
CA HIS A 175 -7.75 0.86 -0.83
C HIS A 175 -7.69 0.06 0.46
N TYR A 176 -7.09 0.63 1.51
CA TYR A 176 -7.08 0.03 2.84
C TYR A 176 -8.51 -0.18 3.36
N ARG A 177 -9.39 0.81 3.29
CA ARG A 177 -10.78 0.68 3.75
C ARG A 177 -11.55 -0.39 2.98
N ALA A 178 -11.41 -0.45 1.65
CA ALA A 178 -12.06 -1.48 0.83
C ALA A 178 -11.57 -2.89 1.21
N MET A 179 -10.25 -3.06 1.33
CA MET A 179 -9.64 -4.32 1.79
C MET A 179 -10.11 -4.69 3.19
N HIS A 180 -10.10 -3.73 4.12
CA HIS A 180 -10.53 -3.92 5.49
C HIS A 180 -11.98 -4.38 5.56
N ASN A 181 -12.90 -3.72 4.83
CA ASN A 181 -14.32 -4.07 4.81
C ASN A 181 -14.56 -5.48 4.28
N LEU A 182 -13.88 -5.87 3.20
CA LEU A 182 -14.01 -7.22 2.63
C LEU A 182 -13.45 -8.29 3.59
N LEU A 183 -12.29 -8.04 4.17
CA LEU A 183 -11.62 -8.98 5.06
C LEU A 183 -12.32 -9.11 6.41
N SER A 184 -12.81 -8.01 6.99
CA SER A 184 -13.56 -8.05 8.25
C SER A 184 -14.93 -8.70 8.08
N ALA A 185 -15.59 -8.53 6.92
CA ALA A 185 -16.82 -9.23 6.61
C ALA A 185 -16.58 -10.75 6.47
N ARG A 186 -15.47 -11.16 5.84
CA ARG A 186 -15.14 -12.58 5.60
C ARG A 186 -14.54 -13.28 6.82
N PHE A 187 -13.80 -12.55 7.66
CA PHE A 187 -13.06 -13.02 8.81
C PHE A 187 -13.33 -12.12 10.04
N PRO A 188 -14.55 -12.15 10.59
CA PRO A 188 -15.00 -11.19 11.61
C PRO A 188 -14.20 -11.24 12.93
N ASN A 189 -13.49 -12.35 13.18
CA ASN A 189 -12.67 -12.53 14.39
C ASN A 189 -11.19 -12.18 14.18
N ALA A 190 -10.78 -11.90 12.93
CA ALA A 190 -9.38 -11.62 12.62
C ALA A 190 -9.01 -10.19 13.04
N ARG A 191 -7.83 -10.03 13.65
CA ARG A 191 -7.27 -8.71 13.93
C ARG A 191 -6.60 -8.16 12.69
N ILE A 192 -7.02 -7.00 12.22
CA ILE A 192 -6.48 -6.37 11.00
C ILE A 192 -5.52 -5.23 11.38
N THR A 193 -4.40 -5.13 10.68
CA THR A 193 -3.46 -4.02 10.77
C THR A 193 -3.03 -3.58 9.37
N GLY A 194 -3.14 -2.29 9.07
CA GLY A 194 -2.62 -1.69 7.84
C GLY A 194 -1.12 -1.43 7.96
N ILE A 195 -0.33 -1.85 6.99
CA ILE A 195 1.13 -1.75 7.00
C ILE A 195 1.59 -1.11 5.70
N PHE A 196 2.18 0.07 5.79
CA PHE A 196 2.52 0.89 4.62
C PHE A 196 4.02 1.16 4.54
N VAL A 197 4.55 1.22 3.32
CA VAL A 197 5.93 1.71 3.12
C VAL A 197 6.01 3.17 3.54
N ALA A 198 5.03 3.98 3.14
CA ALA A 198 4.96 5.38 3.50
C ALA A 198 3.54 5.86 3.78
N ARG A 199 3.40 6.95 4.53
CA ARG A 199 2.20 7.80 4.51
C ARG A 199 2.41 9.00 3.60
N THR A 200 1.35 9.56 3.07
CA THR A 200 1.40 10.82 2.32
C THR A 200 1.50 11.99 3.28
N ILE A 201 2.36 12.96 2.96
CA ILE A 201 2.42 14.26 3.60
C ILE A 201 2.21 15.36 2.55
N HIS A 202 1.54 16.43 2.96
CA HIS A 202 1.26 17.58 2.13
C HIS A 202 2.18 18.75 2.51
N PRO A 203 2.70 19.53 1.55
CA PRO A 203 3.45 20.75 1.85
C PRO A 203 2.62 21.68 2.74
N ASN A 204 3.27 22.31 3.72
CA ASN A 204 2.60 23.31 4.53
C ASN A 204 2.30 24.53 3.64
N PRO A 205 1.03 24.91 3.43
CA PRO A 205 0.69 26.04 2.56
C PRO A 205 1.26 27.38 3.07
N PHE A 206 1.71 27.43 4.33
CA PHE A 206 2.31 28.60 4.98
C PHE A 206 3.83 28.52 5.13
N GLU A 207 4.51 27.50 4.59
CA GLU A 207 5.97 27.32 4.77
C GLU A 207 6.79 28.51 4.22
N ASN A 208 6.25 29.23 3.25
CA ASN A 208 6.84 30.44 2.66
C ASN A 208 5.95 31.68 2.88
N ALA A 209 5.08 31.68 3.90
CA ALA A 209 4.33 32.88 4.22
C ALA A 209 5.29 33.90 4.85
N ASP A 210 5.56 35.00 4.13
CA ASP A 210 6.23 36.17 4.72
C ASP A 210 5.32 36.74 5.83
N LEU A 211 5.73 36.52 7.08
CA LEU A 211 5.04 36.99 8.28
C LEU A 211 5.45 38.43 8.64
N ASP A 212 5.96 39.21 7.68
CA ASP A 212 6.36 40.62 7.84
C ASP A 212 5.14 41.56 7.91
N TRP A 213 4.16 41.20 8.74
CA TRP A 213 2.96 41.99 9.03
C TRP A 213 2.99 42.64 10.43
N PHE A 214 4.17 42.77 11.05
CA PHE A 214 4.39 43.50 12.31
C PHE A 214 5.51 44.53 12.20
#